data_AF-K6TQ69-F1
#
_entry.id   AF-K6TQ69-F1
#
_cell.length_a   1.000
_cell.length_b   1.000
_cell.length_c   1.000
_cell.angle_alpha   90.00
_cell.angle_beta   90.00
_cell.angle_gamma   90.00
#
_symmetry.space_group_name_H-M   'P 1'
#
loop_
_entity.id
_entity.type
_entity.pdbx_description
1 polymer ?
#
loop_
_entity_poly.entity_id
_entity_poly.type
_entity_poly.pdbx_seq_one_letter_code
_entity_poly.pdbx_strand_id
1 'polypeptide(L)'
;MERNEMVKILMEKAKISYEEAEEVLQKCDFDLLDSIIYLERNGKIENDAANTIIEVAEESKKEKNENHEKKSGGIGEVIGRIIKFIGKAIGKGNENYFEIKKESKKPIKISLTISAILLIIAFWPAMILLLVGLFFGYKYSITGPDIKTDKVNDILNKASESADNIKDDFKEGYKGC
;
A
#
# COMPACT_ATOMS: atom_id res chain seq x y z
N MET A 1 6.38 9.46 -6.56
CA MET A 1 6.26 10.03 -7.92
C MET A 1 6.59 11.51 -7.82
N GLU A 2 7.36 12.07 -8.75
CA GLU A 2 7.71 13.48 -8.68
C GLU A 2 6.52 14.36 -9.12
N ARG A 3 6.35 15.54 -8.52
CA ARG A 3 5.20 16.43 -8.82
C ARG A 3 5.08 16.78 -10.30
N ASN A 4 6.21 16.96 -10.97
CA ASN A 4 6.28 17.29 -12.39
C ASN A 4 5.77 16.14 -13.28
N GLU A 5 5.98 14.88 -12.86
CA GLU A 5 5.44 13.72 -13.56
C GLU A 5 3.92 13.65 -13.42
N MET A 6 3.40 13.93 -12.22
CA MET A 6 1.95 13.93 -11.96
C MET A 6 1.22 14.99 -12.81
N VAL A 7 1.78 16.20 -12.87
CA VAL A 7 1.25 17.29 -13.71
C VAL A 7 1.22 16.88 -15.19
N LYS A 8 2.32 16.28 -15.69
CA LYS A 8 2.39 15.82 -17.08
C LYS A 8 1.33 14.77 -17.42
N ILE A 9 1.11 13.80 -16.53
CA ILE A 9 0.09 12.76 -16.70
C ILE A 9 -1.31 13.36 -16.73
N LEU A 10 -1.61 14.36 -15.90
CA LEU A 10 -2.91 15.03 -15.88
C LEU A 10 -3.15 15.84 -17.16
N MET A 11 -2.16 16.58 -17.65
CA MET A 11 -2.27 17.33 -18.90
C MET A 11 -2.50 16.40 -20.09
N GLU A 12 -1.79 15.26 -20.16
CA GLU A 12 -1.95 14.27 -21.22
C GLU A 12 -3.35 13.62 -21.20
N LYS A 13 -3.88 13.34 -20.01
CA LYS A 13 -5.16 12.62 -19.85
C LYS A 13 -6.40 13.50 -19.91
N ALA A 14 -6.32 14.75 -19.46
CA ALA A 14 -7.47 15.63 -19.32
C ALA A 14 -7.42 16.86 -20.25
N LYS A 15 -6.41 16.96 -21.14
CA LYS A 15 -6.19 18.12 -22.02
C LYS A 15 -6.27 19.47 -21.28
N ILE A 16 -5.84 19.50 -20.02
CA ILE A 16 -5.85 20.70 -19.17
C ILE A 16 -4.51 21.43 -19.23
N SER A 17 -4.53 22.71 -18.89
CA SER A 17 -3.30 23.51 -18.78
C SER A 17 -2.45 23.10 -17.57
N TYR A 18 -1.17 23.48 -17.58
CA TYR A 18 -0.24 23.23 -16.48
C TYR A 18 -0.76 23.81 -15.15
N GLU A 19 -1.27 25.03 -15.19
CA GLU A 19 -1.80 25.74 -14.02
C GLU A 19 -3.02 25.02 -13.43
N GLU A 20 -3.94 24.55 -14.28
CA GLU A 20 -5.09 23.76 -13.84
C GLU A 20 -4.67 22.40 -13.27
N ALA A 21 -3.65 21.75 -13.85
CA ALA A 21 -3.13 20.49 -13.35
C ALA A 21 -2.48 20.65 -11.96
N GLU A 22 -1.74 21.74 -11.72
CA GLU A 22 -1.20 22.06 -10.41
C GLU A 22 -2.31 22.38 -9.39
N GLU A 23 -3.33 23.12 -9.79
CA GLU A 23 -4.45 23.46 -8.92
C GLU A 23 -5.24 22.20 -8.49
N VAL A 24 -5.47 21.29 -9.43
CA VAL A 24 -6.13 20.01 -9.15
C VAL A 24 -5.27 19.16 -8.21
N LEU A 25 -3.97 19.07 -8.47
CA LEU A 25 -3.05 18.34 -7.57
C LEU A 25 -3.03 18.94 -6.17
N GLN A 26 -3.04 20.27 -6.04
CA GLN A 26 -3.10 20.92 -4.72
C GLN A 26 -4.42 20.63 -3.99
N LYS A 27 -5.55 20.62 -4.71
CA LYS A 27 -6.87 20.28 -4.15
C LYS A 27 -7.00 18.82 -3.75
N CYS A 28 -6.22 17.94 -4.38
CA CYS A 28 -6.23 16.49 -4.16
C CYS A 28 -5.01 16.01 -3.36
N ASP A 29 -4.39 16.85 -2.54
CA ASP A 29 -3.25 16.50 -1.67
C ASP A 29 -2.07 15.84 -2.42
N PHE A 30 -1.86 16.25 -3.68
CA PHE A 30 -0.89 15.69 -4.63
C PHE A 30 -1.10 14.18 -4.90
N ASP A 31 -2.31 13.68 -4.67
CA ASP A 31 -2.74 12.35 -5.09
C ASP A 31 -3.20 12.41 -6.56
N LEU A 32 -2.42 11.77 -7.42
CA LEU A 32 -2.68 11.69 -8.86
C LEU A 32 -4.02 11.01 -9.16
N LEU A 33 -4.44 10.05 -8.35
CA LEU A 33 -5.67 9.29 -8.58
C LEU A 33 -6.89 10.14 -8.25
N ASP A 34 -6.88 10.79 -7.09
CA ASP A 34 -7.96 11.72 -6.70
C ASP A 34 -8.05 12.89 -7.68
N SER A 35 -6.91 13.35 -8.21
CA SER A 35 -6.85 14.37 -9.24
C SER A 35 -7.55 13.95 -10.54
N ILE A 36 -7.32 12.72 -11.00
CA ILE A 36 -8.00 12.16 -12.19
C ILE A 36 -9.51 12.03 -11.94
N ILE A 37 -9.90 11.54 -10.76
CA ILE A 37 -11.32 11.41 -10.38
C ILE A 37 -12.00 12.79 -10.30
N TYR A 38 -11.29 13.80 -9.78
CA TYR A 38 -11.77 15.17 -9.73
C TYR A 38 -12.01 15.73 -11.14
N LEU A 39 -11.09 15.50 -12.07
CA LEU A 39 -11.22 15.93 -13.47
C LEU A 39 -12.31 15.17 -14.23
N GLU A 40 -12.48 13.87 -13.97
CA GLU A 40 -13.56 13.04 -14.52
C GLU A 40 -14.94 13.56 -14.06
N ARG A 41 -15.07 13.85 -12.76
CA ARG A 41 -16.31 14.40 -12.18
C ARG A 41 -16.65 15.78 -12.70
N ASN A 42 -15.63 16.57 -13.05
CA ASN A 42 -15.79 17.92 -13.61
C ASN A 42 -15.98 17.92 -15.13
N GLY A 43 -16.08 16.75 -15.77
CA GLY A 43 -16.31 16.64 -17.21
C GLY A 43 -15.13 17.11 -18.08
N LYS A 44 -13.96 17.35 -17.48
CA LYS A 44 -12.72 17.76 -18.18
C LYS A 44 -11.97 16.55 -18.77
N ILE A 45 -12.42 15.33 -18.50
CA ILE A 45 -11.98 14.13 -19.21
C ILE A 45 -13.11 13.73 -20.16
N GLU A 46 -12.89 13.90 -21.46
CA GLU A 46 -13.81 13.45 -22.48
C GLU A 46 -13.92 11.91 -22.40
N ASN A 47 -15.11 11.41 -22.04
CA ASN A 47 -15.49 10.05 -22.36
C ASN A 47 -15.64 10.00 -23.88
N ASP A 48 -14.76 9.29 -24.57
CA ASP A 48 -14.80 9.04 -26.02
C ASP A 48 -15.96 8.09 -26.42
N ALA A 49 -17.16 8.29 -25.85
CA ALA A 49 -18.32 7.45 -26.09
C ALA A 49 -19.70 8.13 -26.05
N ALA A 50 -19.81 9.45 -25.87
CA ALA A 50 -21.14 10.08 -25.88
C ALA A 50 -21.13 11.54 -26.35
N ASN A 51 -20.96 11.71 -27.66
CA ASN A 51 -21.42 12.90 -28.35
C ASN A 51 -22.96 12.82 -28.48
N THR A 52 -23.68 13.44 -27.54
CA THR A 52 -25.02 14.00 -27.83
C THR A 52 -25.12 15.35 -27.15
N ILE A 53 -24.92 16.37 -27.96
CA ILE A 53 -25.20 17.78 -27.69
C ILE A 53 -26.62 17.91 -27.14
N ILE A 54 -26.77 18.50 -25.95
CA ILE A 54 -27.98 19.25 -25.61
C ILE A 54 -27.51 20.55 -24.93
N GLU A 55 -27.47 21.62 -25.73
CA GLU A 55 -27.57 23.00 -25.23
C GLU A 55 -28.90 23.13 -24.47
N VAL A 56 -28.88 23.51 -23.19
CA VAL A 56 -29.91 24.38 -22.61
C VAL A 56 -29.28 25.25 -21.51
N ALA A 57 -29.66 26.53 -21.59
CA ALA A 57 -29.26 27.69 -20.81
C ALA A 57 -29.50 27.63 -19.29
N GLU A 58 -28.87 28.61 -18.64
CA GLU A 58 -28.88 29.00 -17.21
C GLU A 58 -30.25 28.92 -16.49
N GLU A 59 -30.27 28.49 -15.22
CA GLU A 59 -30.83 29.26 -14.08
C GLU A 59 -30.78 28.50 -12.73
N SER A 60 -30.10 29.13 -11.76
CA SER A 60 -30.47 29.35 -10.34
C SER A 60 -31.34 28.37 -9.50
N LYS A 61 -30.70 27.90 -8.40
CA LYS A 61 -31.18 27.71 -6.99
C LYS A 61 -31.86 26.40 -6.51
N LYS A 62 -31.23 25.90 -5.43
CA LYS A 62 -31.72 25.28 -4.16
C LYS A 62 -31.73 23.74 -4.00
N GLU A 63 -30.78 23.31 -3.16
CA GLU A 63 -30.86 22.36 -2.02
C GLU A 63 -31.90 21.22 -2.06
N LYS A 64 -31.42 19.97 -2.06
CA LYS A 64 -31.43 19.09 -0.87
C LYS A 64 -30.78 17.74 -1.17
N ASN A 65 -29.90 17.33 -0.25
CA ASN A 65 -29.72 15.97 0.26
C ASN A 65 -30.18 14.82 -0.64
N GLU A 66 -29.28 14.35 -1.51
CA GLU A 66 -29.44 13.05 -2.15
C GLU A 66 -28.14 12.27 -2.03
N ASN A 67 -28.29 11.12 -1.39
CA ASN A 67 -27.35 10.03 -1.31
C ASN A 67 -26.81 9.78 -2.72
N HIS A 68 -25.65 10.35 -3.02
CA HIS A 68 -25.04 10.28 -4.32
C HIS A 68 -24.46 8.87 -4.48
N GLU A 69 -25.33 7.92 -4.78
CA GLU A 69 -25.01 6.72 -5.54
C GLU A 69 -24.54 7.19 -6.91
N LYS A 70 -23.32 7.75 -6.95
CA LYS A 70 -22.65 8.11 -8.19
C LYS A 70 -22.41 6.79 -8.89
N LYS A 71 -23.15 6.55 -9.97
CA LYS A 71 -22.86 5.52 -10.98
C LYS A 71 -21.40 5.70 -11.42
N SER A 72 -20.48 5.07 -10.70
CA SER A 72 -19.05 5.06 -10.99
C SER A 72 -18.79 3.97 -12.03
N GLY A 73 -19.18 4.27 -13.28
CA GLY A 73 -18.96 3.39 -14.43
C GLY A 73 -17.55 3.45 -15.03
N GLY A 74 -16.71 4.39 -14.60
CA GLY A 74 -15.30 4.51 -14.97
C GLY A 74 -14.45 4.62 -13.72
N ILE A 75 -13.31 3.91 -13.69
CA ILE A 75 -12.19 3.94 -12.70
C ILE A 75 -12.56 3.66 -11.22
N GLY A 76 -13.58 4.32 -10.65
CA GLY A 76 -14.08 4.09 -9.29
C GLY A 76 -14.55 2.65 -9.04
N GLU A 77 -15.11 1.95 -10.04
CA GLU A 77 -15.41 0.52 -9.90
C GLU A 77 -14.14 -0.33 -9.80
N VAL A 78 -13.10 0.00 -10.57
CA VAL A 78 -11.81 -0.71 -10.54
C VAL A 78 -11.11 -0.50 -9.20
N ILE A 79 -11.13 0.72 -8.67
CA ILE A 79 -10.58 1.06 -7.35
C ILE A 79 -11.40 0.38 -6.25
N GLY A 80 -12.73 0.46 -6.29
CA GLY A 80 -13.60 -0.22 -5.32
C GLY A 80 -13.35 -1.74 -5.31
N ARG A 81 -13.04 -2.32 -6.47
CA ARG A 81 -12.63 -3.72 -6.60
C ARG A 81 -11.27 -3.98 -5.94
N ILE A 82 -10.27 -3.13 -6.16
CA ILE A 82 -8.94 -3.24 -5.52
C ILE A 82 -9.04 -3.08 -4.00
N ILE A 83 -9.75 -2.07 -3.49
CA ILE A 83 -9.97 -1.87 -2.05
C ILE A 83 -10.70 -3.06 -1.45
N LYS A 84 -11.70 -3.62 -2.14
CA LYS A 84 -12.39 -4.84 -1.70
C LYS A 84 -11.47 -6.06 -1.67
N PHE A 85 -10.52 -6.17 -2.61
CA PHE A 85 -9.50 -7.21 -2.58
C PHE A 85 -8.50 -7.02 -1.43
N ILE A 86 -8.02 -5.80 -1.21
CA ILE A 86 -7.13 -5.45 -0.08
C ILE A 86 -7.85 -5.72 1.24
N GLY A 87 -9.11 -5.29 1.39
CA GLY A 87 -9.91 -5.55 2.59
C GLY A 87 -10.13 -7.05 2.84
N LYS A 88 -10.35 -7.85 1.79
CA LYS A 88 -10.40 -9.32 1.90
C LYS A 88 -9.05 -9.92 2.28
N ALA A 89 -7.95 -9.40 1.73
CA ALA A 89 -6.59 -9.84 2.05
C ALA A 89 -6.21 -9.46 3.49
N ILE A 90 -6.66 -8.30 3.99
CA ILE A 90 -6.50 -7.87 5.37
C ILE A 90 -7.28 -8.78 6.31
N GLY A 91 -8.54 -9.11 5.98
CA GLY A 91 -9.36 -10.02 6.76
C GLY A 91 -8.70 -11.39 6.94
N LYS A 92 -8.24 -12.00 5.83
CA LYS A 92 -7.50 -13.27 5.86
C LYS A 92 -6.12 -13.16 6.52
N GLY A 93 -5.44 -12.05 6.32
CA GLY A 93 -4.11 -11.83 6.86
C GLY A 93 -4.10 -11.53 8.37
N ASN A 94 -5.21 -11.04 8.94
CA ASN A 94 -5.30 -10.77 10.38
C ASN A 94 -5.45 -12.05 11.24
N GLU A 95 -5.85 -13.16 10.62
CA GLU A 95 -5.80 -14.50 11.25
C GLU A 95 -4.38 -15.10 11.22
N ASN A 96 -3.47 -14.50 10.45
CA ASN A 96 -2.08 -14.89 10.36
C ASN A 96 -1.19 -13.94 11.18
N TYR A 97 -0.26 -14.49 11.95
CA TYR A 97 0.62 -13.76 12.84
C TYR A 97 2.08 -13.94 12.41
N PHE A 98 2.80 -12.83 12.33
CA PHE A 98 4.25 -12.78 12.34
C PHE A 98 4.72 -12.88 13.80
N GLU A 99 5.39 -13.98 14.13
CA GLU A 99 5.92 -14.26 15.45
C GLU A 99 7.42 -14.00 15.51
N ILE A 100 7.83 -13.19 16.49
CA ILE A 100 9.24 -12.95 16.83
C ILE A 100 9.53 -13.66 18.15
N LYS A 101 10.49 -14.59 18.14
CA LYS A 101 10.89 -15.41 19.28
C LYS A 101 12.34 -15.15 19.65
N LYS A 102 12.63 -15.03 20.93
CA LYS A 102 13.99 -15.00 21.49
C LYS A 102 14.02 -15.92 22.70
N GLU A 103 14.96 -16.87 22.71
CA GLU A 103 15.21 -17.91 23.72
C GLU A 103 14.14 -18.06 24.82
N SER A 104 13.30 -19.10 24.70
CA SER A 104 12.34 -19.59 25.71
C SER A 104 11.38 -18.56 26.34
N LYS A 105 11.32 -17.33 25.81
CA LYS A 105 10.34 -16.31 26.21
C LYS A 105 9.10 -16.40 25.35
N LYS A 106 7.99 -15.86 25.87
CA LYS A 106 6.69 -15.83 25.17
C LYS A 106 6.88 -15.14 23.79
N PRO A 107 6.41 -15.75 22.69
CA PRO A 107 6.50 -15.14 21.37
C PRO A 107 5.72 -13.84 21.29
N ILE A 108 6.31 -12.82 20.67
CA ILE A 108 5.58 -11.61 20.29
C ILE A 108 4.84 -11.93 19.00
N LYS A 109 3.52 -11.84 19.02
CA LYS A 109 2.66 -12.07 17.85
C LYS A 109 2.19 -10.72 17.32
N ILE A 110 2.45 -10.46 16.04
CA ILE A 110 2.00 -9.26 15.34
C ILE A 110 1.19 -9.73 14.15
N SER A 111 0.02 -9.13 13.87
CA SER A 111 -0.76 -9.51 12.68
C SER A 111 0.08 -9.33 11.42
N LEU A 112 0.04 -10.30 10.51
CA LEU A 112 0.85 -10.32 9.30
C LEU A 112 0.56 -9.10 8.40
N THR A 113 -0.68 -8.62 8.42
CA THR A 113 -1.14 -7.42 7.70
C THR A 113 -0.46 -6.16 8.20
N ILE A 114 -0.39 -5.99 9.52
CA ILE A 114 0.26 -4.84 10.16
C ILE A 114 1.75 -4.87 9.84
N SER A 115 2.39 -6.04 9.94
CA SER A 115 3.81 -6.22 9.59
C SER A 115 4.08 -5.88 8.11
N ALA A 116 3.23 -6.33 7.19
CA ALA A 116 3.35 -6.03 5.77
C ALA A 116 3.16 -4.53 5.46
N ILE A 117 2.16 -3.88 6.07
CA ILE A 117 1.93 -2.44 5.92
C ILE A 117 3.12 -1.65 6.48
N LEU A 118 3.65 -2.05 7.64
CA LEU A 118 4.84 -1.44 8.23
C LEU A 118 6.06 -1.55 7.32
N LEU A 119 6.26 -2.70 6.66
CA LEU A 119 7.33 -2.89 5.68
C LEU A 119 7.18 -1.99 4.45
N ILE A 120 5.97 -1.63 4.06
CA ILE A 120 5.72 -0.73 2.93
C ILE A 120 6.03 0.72 3.31
N ILE A 121 5.55 1.17 4.48
CA ILE A 121 5.71 2.56 4.95
C ILE A 121 7.14 2.82 5.45
N ALA A 122 7.71 1.86 6.17
CA ALA A 122 8.97 2.00 6.89
C ALA A 122 10.02 1.00 6.37
N PHE A 123 10.09 0.78 5.05
CA PHE A 123 10.92 -0.25 4.43
C PHE A 123 12.38 -0.24 4.90
N TRP A 124 13.05 0.92 4.78
CA TRP A 124 14.48 1.04 5.10
C TRP A 124 14.81 0.77 6.56
N PRO A 125 14.19 1.47 7.55
CA PRO A 125 14.45 1.17 8.95
C PRO A 125 13.98 -0.23 9.37
N ALA A 126 12.86 -0.73 8.82
CA ALA A 126 12.38 -2.08 9.11
C ALA A 126 13.36 -3.16 8.64
N MET A 127 13.97 -2.99 7.46
CA MET A 127 14.96 -3.94 6.94
C MET A 127 16.19 -4.01 7.85
N ILE A 128 16.73 -2.86 8.25
CA ILE A 128 17.88 -2.80 9.17
C ILE A 128 17.53 -3.47 10.51
N LEU A 129 16.34 -3.19 11.05
CA LEU A 129 15.89 -3.77 12.31
C LEU A 129 15.77 -5.30 12.23
N LEU A 130 15.25 -5.84 11.13
CA LEU A 130 15.13 -7.28 10.92
C LEU A 130 16.51 -7.95 10.87
N LEU A 131 17.47 -7.36 10.17
CA LEU A 131 18.84 -7.85 10.11
C LEU A 131 19.50 -7.85 11.48
N VAL A 132 19.45 -6.73 12.20
CA VAL A 132 20.02 -6.63 13.55
C VAL A 132 19.36 -7.63 14.49
N GLY A 133 18.04 -7.82 14.40
CA GLY A 133 17.33 -8.80 15.21
C GLY A 133 17.84 -10.22 14.96
N LEU A 134 18.15 -10.58 13.71
CA LEU A 134 18.69 -11.90 13.37
C LEU A 134 20.03 -12.15 14.08
N PHE A 135 20.96 -11.19 14.03
CA PHE A 135 22.24 -11.28 14.75
C PHE A 135 22.09 -11.24 16.29
N PHE A 136 21.02 -10.63 16.80
CA PHE A 136 20.71 -10.61 18.23
C PHE A 136 20.04 -11.90 18.74
N GLY A 137 19.87 -12.91 17.89
CA GLY A 137 19.26 -14.20 18.20
C GLY A 137 17.73 -14.16 18.22
N TYR A 138 17.12 -13.20 17.51
CA TYR A 138 15.68 -13.22 17.27
C TYR A 138 15.37 -14.14 16.08
N LYS A 139 14.50 -15.12 16.30
CA LYS A 139 13.99 -16.03 15.28
C LYS A 139 12.61 -15.55 14.83
N TYR A 140 12.44 -15.46 13.52
CA TYR A 140 11.18 -15.04 12.90
C TYR A 140 10.41 -16.26 12.44
N SER A 141 9.10 -16.27 12.62
CA SER A 141 8.23 -17.33 12.13
C SER A 141 6.86 -16.77 11.77
N ILE A 142 6.15 -17.45 10.89
CA ILE A 142 4.78 -17.12 10.52
C ILE A 142 3.87 -18.24 11.03
N THR A 143 2.81 -17.86 11.74
CA THR A 143 1.83 -18.79 12.31
C THR A 143 0.44 -18.38 11.85
N GLY A 144 -0.32 -19.30 11.27
CA GLY A 144 -1.73 -19.06 10.95
C GLY A 144 -2.39 -20.24 10.23
N PRO A 145 -3.73 -20.31 10.23
CA PRO A 145 -4.50 -21.48 9.79
C PRO A 145 -4.54 -21.66 8.26
N ASP A 146 -4.35 -20.58 7.48
CA ASP A 146 -4.63 -20.56 6.04
C ASP A 146 -3.39 -20.52 5.13
N ILE A 147 -2.19 -20.40 5.72
CA ILE A 147 -0.94 -20.30 4.96
C ILE A 147 -0.17 -21.61 5.09
N LYS A 148 0.47 -22.07 4.00
CA LYS A 148 1.47 -23.15 4.04
C LYS A 148 2.71 -22.65 4.79
N THR A 149 2.59 -22.53 6.11
CA THR A 149 3.59 -21.95 6.99
C THR A 149 4.87 -22.77 7.02
N ASP A 150 4.80 -24.07 6.72
CA ASP A 150 5.96 -24.98 6.80
C ASP A 150 7.11 -24.55 5.91
N LYS A 151 6.82 -24.21 4.63
CA LYS A 151 7.86 -23.81 3.69
C LYS A 151 8.49 -22.46 4.06
N VAL A 152 7.68 -21.51 4.50
CA VAL A 152 8.17 -20.17 4.84
C VAL A 152 8.96 -20.21 6.15
N ASN A 153 8.50 -21.00 7.12
CA ASN A 153 9.20 -21.20 8.39
C ASN A 153 10.53 -21.95 8.19
N ASP A 154 10.62 -22.88 7.25
CA ASP A 154 11.90 -23.52 6.88
C ASP A 154 12.93 -22.48 6.38
N ILE A 155 12.50 -21.57 5.50
CA ILE A 155 13.37 -20.49 4.98
C ILE A 155 13.80 -19.54 6.11
N LEU A 156 12.87 -19.14 6.97
CA LEU A 156 13.16 -18.24 8.10
C LEU A 156 14.09 -18.90 9.14
N ASN A 157 13.92 -20.20 9.38
CA ASN A 157 14.80 -20.97 10.25
C ASN A 157 16.21 -21.07 9.68
N LYS A 158 16.36 -21.40 8.39
CA LYS A 158 17.67 -21.43 7.71
C LYS A 158 18.37 -20.08 7.74
N ALA A 159 17.63 -18.99 7.54
CA ALA A 159 18.18 -17.64 7.64
C ALA A 159 18.67 -17.35 9.07
N SER A 160 17.91 -17.73 10.09
CA SER A 160 18.28 -17.56 11.49
C SER A 160 19.53 -18.38 11.87
N GLU A 161 19.57 -19.64 11.46
CA GLU A 161 20.73 -20.52 11.69
C GLU A 161 21.99 -20.01 10.98
N SER A 162 21.86 -19.52 9.76
CA SER A 162 22.97 -18.90 9.03
C SER A 162 23.54 -17.69 9.78
N ALA A 163 22.67 -16.85 10.35
CA ALA A 163 23.10 -15.69 11.12
C ALA A 163 23.73 -16.06 12.47
N ASP A 164 23.21 -17.09 13.14
CA ASP A 164 23.79 -17.64 14.37
C ASP A 164 25.21 -18.18 14.10
N ASN A 165 25.40 -18.96 13.02
CA ASN A 165 26.72 -19.47 12.62
C ASN A 165 27.72 -18.34 12.31
N ILE A 166 27.32 -17.33 11.53
CA ILE A 166 28.18 -16.17 11.23
C ILE A 166 28.58 -15.44 12.52
N LYS A 167 27.64 -15.26 13.45
CA LYS A 167 27.91 -14.60 14.72
C LYS A 167 28.90 -15.40 15.58
N ASP A 168 28.77 -16.71 15.61
CA ASP A 168 29.65 -17.59 16.38
C ASP A 168 31.06 -17.64 15.77
N ASP A 169 31.19 -17.72 14.44
CA ASP A 169 32.48 -17.63 13.72
C ASP A 169 33.22 -16.33 14.05
N PHE A 170 32.51 -15.20 14.04
CA PHE A 170 33.08 -13.89 14.41
C PHE A 170 33.53 -13.84 15.88
N LYS A 171 32.79 -14.50 16.78
CA LYS A 171 33.10 -14.55 18.21
C LYS A 171 34.29 -15.47 18.50
N GLU A 172 34.43 -16.56 17.74
CA GLU A 172 35.54 -17.51 17.87
C GLU A 172 36.85 -16.92 17.35
N GLY A 173 36.81 -16.20 16.21
CA GLY A 173 37.96 -15.46 15.70
C GLY A 173 38.52 -14.42 16.68
N TYR A 174 37.67 -13.83 17.54
CA TYR A 174 38.08 -12.87 18.56
C TYR A 174 38.63 -13.53 19.84
N LYS A 175 38.29 -14.80 20.10
CA LYS A 175 38.80 -15.57 21.25
C LYS A 175 40.10 -16.31 20.94
N GLY A 176 40.44 -16.47 19.66
CA GLY A 176 41.70 -17.03 19.19
C GLY A 176 42.86 -16.03 19.09
N CYS A 177 42.67 -14.79 19.54
CA CYS A 177 43.71 -13.75 19.66
C CYS A 177 44.03 -13.47 21.14
#